data_AF-A0A1B9NK21-F1
#
_entry.id   AF-A0A1B9NK21-F1
#
_cell.length_a   1.000
_cell.length_b   1.000
_cell.length_c   1.000
_cell.angle_alpha   90.00
_cell.angle_beta   90.00
_cell.angle_gamma   90.00
#
_symmetry.space_group_name_H-M   'P 1'
#
loop_
_entity.id
_entity.type
_entity.pdbx_description
1 polymer ?
#
loop_
_entity_poly.entity_id
_entity_poly.type
_entity_poly.pdbx_seq_one_letter_code
_entity_poly.pdbx_strand_id
1 'polypeptide(L)' 'MPNLAILELKFVGDKIIERLQQMELDSFEKLRNTTLDEILNKGTLLTGSSCWKNSHQAKTTIQNILALVNQI' A
#
# COMPACT_ATOMS: atom_id res chain seq x y z
N MET A 1 5.50 10.88 14.59
CA MET A 1 5.55 9.51 15.13
C MET A 1 5.08 8.60 14.00
N PRO A 2 5.92 7.73 13.42
CA PRO A 2 5.47 6.90 12.31
C PRO A 2 4.55 5.81 12.87
N ASN A 3 3.31 5.78 12.40
CA ASN A 3 2.33 4.77 12.77
C ASN A 3 2.79 3.43 12.19
N LEU A 4 3.34 2.55 13.04
CA LEU A 4 3.86 1.22 12.71
C LEU A 4 2.79 0.23 12.22
N ALA A 5 1.55 0.67 12.04
CA ALA A 5 0.40 -0.19 11.87
C ALA A 5 0.49 -1.10 10.61
N ILE A 6 1.09 -0.60 9.53
CA ILE A 6 1.31 -1.38 8.30
C ILE A 6 2.53 -2.32 8.41
N LEU A 7 3.52 -1.99 9.26
CA LEU A 7 4.73 -2.82 9.47
C LEU A 7 4.44 -4.12 10.20
N GLU A 8 3.33 -4.20 10.94
CA GLU A 8 2.87 -5.43 11.57
C GLU A 8 2.20 -6.40 10.59
N LEU A 9 1.92 -5.96 9.36
CA LEU A 9 1.37 -6.81 8.32
C LEU A 9 2.46 -7.76 7.81
N LYS A 10 2.57 -8.91 8.47
CA LYS A 10 3.51 -10.04 8.25
C LYS A 10 3.68 -10.51 6.79
N PHE A 11 2.85 -10.03 5.86
CA PHE A 11 2.81 -10.40 4.45
C PHE A 11 3.10 -9.25 3.48
N VAL A 12 3.39 -8.05 3.99
CA VAL A 12 3.74 -6.88 3.18
C VAL A 12 5.26 -6.80 3.14
N GLY A 13 5.87 -7.11 1.99
CA GLY A 13 7.33 -7.02 1.86
C GLY A 13 7.83 -5.59 2.09
N ASP A 14 9.01 -5.43 2.70
CA ASP A 14 9.58 -4.14 3.10
C ASP A 14 9.55 -3.08 1.99
N LYS A 15 9.79 -3.50 0.75
CA LYS A 15 9.71 -2.65 -0.45
C LYS A 15 8.36 -1.97 -0.63
N ILE A 16 7.25 -2.66 -0.34
CA ILE A 16 5.90 -2.09 -0.45
C ILE A 16 5.68 -1.08 0.67
N ILE A 17 6.14 -1.38 1.88
CA ILE A 17 6.01 -0.50 3.05
C ILE A 17 6.76 0.80 2.83
N GLU A 18 8.03 0.74 2.43
CA GLU A 18 8.83 1.93 2.12
C GLU A 18 8.12 2.81 1.08
N ARG A 19 7.53 2.18 0.05
CA ARG A 19 6.80 2.89 -1.01
C ARG A 19 5.51 3.51 -0.51
N LEU A 20 4.73 2.81 0.31
CA LEU A 20 3.53 3.36 0.94
C LEU A 20 3.88 4.54 1.85
N GLN A 21 4.96 4.45 2.62
CA GLN A 21 5.47 5.58 3.43
C GLN A 21 5.86 6.78 2.54
N GLN A 22 6.53 6.55 1.41
CA GLN A 22 6.84 7.62 0.46
C GLN A 22 5.59 8.25 -0.19
N MET A 23 4.48 7.52 -0.24
CA MET A 23 3.18 8.03 -0.70
C MET A 23 2.36 8.65 0.42
N GLU A 24 2.93 8.78 1.62
CA GLU A 24 2.23 9.19 2.83
C GLU A 24 1.02 8.31 3.16
N LEU A 25 1.01 7.06 2.68
CA LEU A 25 0.01 6.03 2.96
C LEU A 25 0.51 5.09 4.08
N ASP A 26 1.06 5.69 5.13
CA ASP A 26 1.67 5.02 6.28
C ASP A 26 0.66 4.57 7.36
N SER A 27 -0.63 4.85 7.18
CA SER A 27 -1.66 4.66 8.21
C SER A 27 -2.91 3.99 7.64
N PHE A 28 -3.55 3.14 8.46
CA PHE A 28 -4.76 2.42 8.08
C PHE A 28 -5.93 3.34 7.72
N GLU A 29 -6.10 4.47 8.39
CA GLU A 29 -7.15 5.46 8.05
C GLU A 29 -6.95 6.03 6.64
N LYS A 30 -5.71 6.31 6.26
CA LYS A 30 -5.39 6.82 4.92
C LYS A 30 -5.65 5.74 3.87
N LEU A 31 -5.21 4.51 4.14
CA LEU A 31 -5.48 3.37 3.28
C LEU A 31 -6.98 3.08 3.14
N ARG A 32 -7.76 3.17 4.22
CA ARG A 32 -9.22 3.00 4.20
C ARG A 32 -9.93 4.08 3.38
N ASN A 33 -9.39 5.31 3.39
CA ASN A 33 -9.88 6.41 2.55
C ASN A 33 -9.38 6.32 1.10
N THR A 34 -8.51 5.38 0.77
CA THR A 34 -7.91 5.24 -0.56
C THR A 34 -8.36 3.92 -1.20
N THR A 35 -8.48 3.87 -2.52
CA THR A 35 -8.84 2.64 -3.25
C THR A 35 -7.60 1.96 -3.84
N LEU A 36 -7.74 0.67 -4.19
CA LEU A 36 -6.67 -0.09 -4.86
C LEU A 36 -6.13 0.67 -6.08
N ASP A 37 -7.01 1.18 -6.94
CA ASP A 37 -6.62 1.92 -8.14
C ASP A 37 -5.87 3.22 -7.82
N GLU A 38 -6.33 3.96 -6.81
CA GLU A 38 -5.64 5.17 -6.32
C GLU A 38 -4.22 4.86 -5.82
N ILE A 39 -4.03 3.79 -5.06
CA ILE A 39 -2.71 3.36 -4.56
C ILE A 39 -1.81 2.93 -5.73
N LEU A 40 -2.35 2.13 -6.65
CA LEU A 40 -1.61 1.69 -7.85
C LEU A 40 -1.23 2.88 -8.75
N ASN A 41 -2.12 3.86 -8.88
CA ASN A 41 -1.89 5.06 -9.67
C ASN A 41 -0.83 5.95 -8.99
N LYS A 42 -0.96 6.20 -7.68
CA LYS A 42 0.05 6.92 -6.89
C LYS A 42 1.42 6.26 -6.96
N GLY A 43 1.50 4.94 -6.90
CA GLY A 43 2.80 4.28 -7.03
C GLY A 43 3.34 4.16 -8.44
N THR A 44 2.49 4.15 -9.45
CA THR A 44 2.94 4.34 -10.83
C THR A 44 3.52 5.75 -11.01
N LEU A 45 2.87 6.78 -10.47
CA LEU A 45 3.37 8.16 -10.48
C LEU A 45 4.68 8.31 -9.70
N LEU A 46 4.78 7.72 -8.51
CA LEU A 46 5.97 7.82 -7.65
C LEU A 46 7.18 7.07 -8.23
N THR A 47 6.96 5.88 -8.81
CA THR A 47 8.04 5.06 -9.38
C THR A 47 8.32 5.36 -10.85
N GLY A 48 7.49 6.18 -11.49
CA GLY A 48 7.51 6.43 -12.94
C GLY A 48 7.31 5.17 -13.79
N SER A 49 6.88 4.06 -13.17
CA SER A 49 6.94 2.73 -13.76
C SER A 49 5.64 1.97 -13.54
N SER A 50 5.10 1.39 -14.61
CA SER A 50 3.89 0.56 -14.56
C SER A 50 4.10 -0.78 -13.84
N CYS A 51 5.33 -1.10 -13.41
CA CYS A 51 5.66 -2.34 -12.70
C CYS A 51 4.78 -2.57 -11.47
N TRP A 52 4.35 -1.51 -10.77
CA TRP A 52 3.43 -1.66 -9.64
C TRP A 52 2.01 -2.02 -10.09
N LYS A 53 1.48 -1.32 -11.10
CA LYS A 53 0.17 -1.61 -11.70
C LYS A 53 0.12 -2.94 -12.47
N ASN A 54 1.26 -3.49 -12.89
CA ASN A 54 1.34 -4.75 -13.62
C ASN A 54 1.79 -5.94 -12.77
N SER A 55 2.34 -5.68 -11.57
CA SER A 55 2.75 -6.74 -10.65
C SER A 55 1.53 -7.31 -9.93
N HIS A 56 1.29 -8.61 -10.15
CA HIS A 56 0.28 -9.37 -9.40
C HIS A 56 0.56 -9.32 -7.89
N GLN A 57 1.84 -9.37 -7.49
CA GLN A 57 2.20 -9.33 -6.08
C GLN A 57 1.81 -7.99 -5.44
N ALA A 58 2.06 -6.87 -6.11
CA ALA A 58 1.67 -5.56 -5.60
C ALA A 58 0.14 -5.42 -5.45
N LYS A 59 -0.62 -5.87 -6.45
CA LYS A 59 -2.09 -5.87 -6.40
C LYS A 59 -2.62 -6.70 -5.24
N THR A 60 -2.18 -7.95 -5.13
CA THR A 60 -2.62 -8.85 -4.06
C THR A 60 -2.25 -8.31 -2.69
N THR A 61 -1.04 -7.76 -2.53
CA THR A 61 -0.63 -7.14 -1.27
C THR A 61 -1.52 -5.95 -0.91
N ILE A 62 -1.75 -5.01 -1.83
CA ILE A 62 -2.62 -3.85 -1.57
C ILE A 62 -4.06 -4.29 -1.29
N GLN A 63 -4.60 -5.25 -2.04
CA GLN A 63 -5.93 -5.81 -1.77
C GLN A 63 -6.02 -6.45 -0.38
N ASN A 64 -5.02 -7.23 0.03
CA ASN A 64 -4.98 -7.82 1.36
C ASN A 64 -4.90 -6.74 2.45
N ILE A 65 -4.08 -5.70 2.25
CA ILE A 65 -4.02 -4.55 3.15
C ILE A 65 -5.40 -3.90 3.26
N LEU A 66 -6.04 -3.58 2.13
CA LEU A 66 -7.38 -2.96 2.09
C LEU A 66 -8.44 -3.85 2.76
N ALA A 67 -8.37 -5.16 2.57
CA ALA A 67 -9.26 -6.10 3.24
C ALA A 67 -9.03 -6.10 4.76
N LEU A 68 -7.77 -6.15 5.21
CA LEU A 68 -7.40 -6.08 6.63
C LEU A 68 -7.87 -4.79 7.29
N VAL A 69 -7.58 -3.62 6.70
CA VAL A 69 -8.00 -2.33 7.28
C VAL A 69 -9.50 -2.13 7.29
N ASN A 70 -10.24 -2.88 6.47
CA ASN A 70 -11.70 -2.86 6.47
C ASN A 70 -12.30 -3.86 7.47
N GLN A 71 -11.49 -4.79 8.01
CA GLN A 71 -11.91 -5.75 9.04
C GLN A 71 -11.48 -5.35 10.46
N ILE A 72 -10.54 -4.41 10.61
CA ILE A 72 -10.12 -3.78 11.88
C ILE A 72 -10.97 -2.55 12.14
#